data_AF-A0A1J8Q8B2-F1
#
_entry.id   AF-A0A1J8Q8B2-F1
#
_cell.length_a   1.000
_cell.length_b   1.000
_cell.length_c   1.000
_cell.angle_alpha   90.00
_cell.angle_beta   90.00
_cell.angle_gamma   90.00
#
_symmetry.space_group_name_H-M   'P 1'
#
loop_
_entity.id
_entity.type
_entity.pdbx_description
1 polymer ?
#
loop_
_entity_poly.entity_id
_entity_poly.type
_entity_poly.pdbx_seq_one_letter_code
_entity_poly.pdbx_strand_id
1 'polypeptide(L)'
;MSDSSGSRLEDLPVSPLPLTQKLRDELDATLVKKVKIAAKHIPDHESSFFFVSILENTILQVNRLLRRENLKEILYDDVDEQILEQHPKIRDIIRAAYQTGKFANLADLDILRTPEPAKPPVTSAKGEDNPYRLYDSFVRHYVGEAVDSFFDYLTSNNNKFSAGLSRSYYGKFCSIVQSSGTGKSRLLTELRKKGVLVLYMNIREPSDSGFPTRDKVPSSILTEGMQCSQAEYTARCCAFFAAIFNILGGELSEMTMRTRSSRSEIATVMENWSDKMCDMGSAYRTKFFDKVKTKYLMILPKIDVQNNSKQMSTDATEPALEEATNKLGNMSLTGKVLF
;
A
#
# COMPACT_ATOMS: atom_id res chain seq x y z
N MET A 1 -48.54 -40.25 -5.21
CA MET A 1 -47.43 -40.93 -4.53
C MET A 1 -46.39 -41.21 -5.59
N SER A 2 -45.41 -40.32 -5.72
CA SER A 2 -44.34 -40.40 -6.70
C SER A 2 -43.14 -39.70 -6.09
N ASP A 3 -42.13 -40.50 -5.75
CA ASP A 3 -40.87 -40.06 -5.15
C ASP A 3 -40.04 -39.24 -6.14
N SER A 4 -39.50 -38.12 -5.65
CA SER A 4 -38.54 -37.25 -6.34
C SER A 4 -37.35 -37.05 -5.41
N SER A 5 -36.42 -38.00 -5.44
CA SER A 5 -35.12 -37.94 -4.78
C SER A 5 -34.14 -37.11 -5.63
N GLY A 6 -34.11 -35.79 -5.39
CA GLY A 6 -33.03 -34.92 -5.86
C GLY A 6 -31.86 -34.96 -4.89
N SER A 7 -30.79 -35.68 -5.24
CA SER A 7 -29.52 -35.65 -4.50
C SER A 7 -28.85 -34.28 -4.66
N ARG A 8 -28.59 -33.62 -3.52
CA ARG A 8 -27.88 -32.34 -3.43
C ARG A 8 -26.39 -32.53 -3.71
N LEU A 9 -25.87 -31.66 -4.55
CA LEU A 9 -24.48 -31.59 -5.02
C LEU A 9 -23.62 -30.68 -4.11
N GLU A 10 -23.67 -30.84 -2.78
CA GLU A 10 -22.97 -29.92 -1.84
C GLU A 10 -22.00 -30.55 -0.83
N ASP A 11 -21.60 -31.82 -1.02
CA ASP A 11 -20.55 -32.44 -0.18
C ASP A 11 -19.32 -32.83 -1.01
N LEU A 12 -18.69 -31.85 -1.68
CA LEU A 12 -17.34 -32.03 -2.21
C LEU A 12 -16.31 -31.41 -1.25
N PRO A 13 -15.36 -32.19 -0.71
CA PRO A 13 -14.29 -31.66 0.12
C PRO A 13 -13.41 -30.74 -0.74
N VAL A 14 -13.33 -29.47 -0.36
CA VAL A 14 -12.37 -28.52 -0.94
C VAL A 14 -10.97 -28.95 -0.51
N SER A 15 -10.33 -29.77 -1.33
CA SER A 15 -8.89 -30.03 -1.22
C SER A 15 -8.13 -28.75 -1.60
N PRO A 16 -7.03 -28.41 -0.90
CA PRO A 16 -6.19 -27.28 -1.31
C PRO A 16 -5.74 -27.50 -2.76
N LEU A 17 -6.03 -26.52 -3.62
CA LEU A 17 -5.62 -26.56 -5.02
C LEU A 17 -4.10 -26.72 -5.08
N PRO A 18 -3.57 -27.72 -5.80
CA PRO A 18 -2.13 -27.88 -5.95
C PRO A 18 -1.56 -26.61 -6.61
N LEU A 19 -0.40 -26.14 -6.14
CA LEU A 19 0.32 -25.03 -6.80
C LEU A 19 0.33 -25.28 -8.31
N THR A 20 0.12 -24.24 -9.12
CA THR A 20 0.25 -24.40 -10.57
C THR A 20 1.70 -24.76 -10.89
N GLN A 21 1.92 -25.65 -11.86
CA GLN A 21 3.27 -26.10 -12.23
C GLN A 21 4.18 -24.91 -12.56
N LYS A 22 3.64 -23.91 -13.23
CA LYS A 22 4.32 -22.64 -13.54
C LYS A 22 4.86 -21.92 -12.30
N LEU A 23 4.12 -21.93 -11.19
CA LEU A 23 4.52 -21.25 -9.96
C LEU A 23 5.61 -22.03 -9.21
N ARG A 24 5.56 -23.37 -9.27
CA ARG A 24 6.66 -24.23 -8.83
C ARG A 24 7.93 -23.95 -9.62
N ASP A 25 7.81 -23.86 -10.94
CA ASP A 25 8.95 -23.59 -11.83
C ASP A 25 9.54 -22.19 -11.59
N GLU A 26 8.71 -21.16 -11.35
CA GLU A 26 9.17 -19.79 -11.02
C GLU A 26 9.85 -19.70 -9.64
N LEU A 27 9.33 -20.42 -8.64
CA LEU A 27 9.90 -20.51 -7.30
C LEU A 27 11.25 -21.23 -7.33
N ASP A 28 11.32 -22.39 -8.00
CA ASP A 28 12.55 -23.16 -8.16
C ASP A 28 13.61 -22.37 -8.93
N ALA A 29 13.24 -21.66 -10.01
CA ALA A 29 14.17 -20.82 -10.75
C ALA A 29 14.76 -19.69 -9.89
N THR A 30 13.94 -19.07 -9.03
CA THR A 30 14.36 -17.98 -8.14
C THR A 30 15.28 -18.50 -7.03
N LEU A 31 14.90 -19.62 -6.40
CA LEU A 31 15.68 -20.31 -5.39
C LEU A 31 17.05 -20.72 -5.92
N VAL A 32 17.09 -21.44 -7.05
CA VAL A 32 18.32 -21.91 -7.70
C VAL A 32 19.24 -20.73 -8.06
N LYS A 33 18.71 -19.62 -8.58
CA LYS A 33 19.51 -18.45 -8.94
C LYS A 33 20.19 -17.81 -7.73
N LYS A 34 19.46 -17.63 -6.63
CA LYS A 34 19.97 -16.99 -5.40
C LYS A 34 20.94 -17.90 -4.65
N VAL A 35 20.63 -19.19 -4.60
CA VAL A 35 21.46 -20.24 -4.02
C VAL A 35 22.80 -20.38 -4.77
N LYS A 36 22.80 -20.34 -6.11
CA LYS A 36 24.04 -20.33 -6.91
C LYS A 36 24.91 -19.10 -6.68
N ILE A 37 24.31 -17.94 -6.37
CA ILE A 37 25.05 -16.72 -6.04
C ILE A 37 25.70 -16.86 -4.66
N ALA A 38 24.99 -17.41 -3.68
CA ALA A 38 25.55 -17.75 -2.36
C ALA A 38 26.72 -18.72 -2.49
N ALA A 39 26.56 -19.77 -3.30
CA ALA A 39 27.55 -20.81 -3.53
C ALA A 39 28.93 -20.34 -3.97
N LYS A 40 28.94 -19.34 -4.85
CA LYS A 40 30.18 -18.81 -5.41
C LYS A 40 31.01 -18.01 -4.40
N HIS A 41 30.43 -17.66 -3.26
CA HIS A 41 31.05 -16.83 -2.23
C HIS A 41 31.33 -17.59 -0.93
N ILE A 42 31.23 -18.93 -0.95
CA ILE A 42 31.62 -19.79 0.18
C ILE A 42 33.00 -20.41 -0.09
N PRO A 43 34.08 -19.66 0.14
CA PRO A 43 35.27 -20.24 0.73
C PRO A 43 35.50 -19.55 2.08
N ASP A 44 35.62 -20.34 3.14
CA ASP A 44 35.97 -19.95 4.51
C ASP A 44 34.84 -19.60 5.50
N HIS A 45 35.13 -19.94 6.75
CA HIS A 45 34.26 -19.96 7.93
C HIS A 45 33.68 -18.59 8.34
N GLU A 46 34.10 -17.48 7.71
CA GLU A 46 33.55 -16.13 7.96
C GLU A 46 32.26 -15.82 7.16
N SER A 47 31.81 -16.74 6.29
CA SER A 47 30.68 -16.51 5.38
C SER A 47 29.28 -16.86 5.95
N SER A 48 29.13 -17.16 7.24
CA SER A 48 27.82 -17.52 7.83
C SER A 48 26.83 -16.35 7.78
N PHE A 49 27.29 -15.13 8.04
CA PHE A 49 26.48 -13.90 8.00
C PHE A 49 25.91 -13.63 6.60
N PHE A 50 26.70 -13.90 5.55
CA PHE A 50 26.26 -13.75 4.16
C PHE A 50 25.23 -14.82 3.77
N PHE A 51 25.36 -16.03 4.31
CA PHE A 51 24.41 -17.11 4.09
C PHE A 51 23.06 -16.84 4.76
N VAL A 52 23.06 -16.32 6.01
CA VAL A 52 21.84 -15.90 6.73
C VAL A 52 21.11 -14.81 5.96
N SER A 53 21.81 -13.77 5.49
CA SER A 53 21.19 -12.69 4.70
C SER A 53 20.59 -13.18 3.38
N ILE A 54 21.22 -14.16 2.72
CA ILE A 54 20.66 -14.76 1.50
C ILE A 54 19.45 -15.62 1.82
N LEU A 55 19.48 -16.38 2.92
CA LEU A 55 18.36 -17.20 3.37
C LEU A 55 17.16 -16.32 3.73
N GLU A 56 17.37 -15.25 4.49
CA GLU A 56 16.36 -14.23 4.82
C GLU A 56 15.75 -13.62 3.56
N ASN A 57 16.56 -13.18 2.60
CA ASN A 57 16.07 -12.57 1.36
C ASN A 57 15.28 -13.57 0.50
N THR A 58 15.73 -14.82 0.50
CA THR A 58 15.08 -15.93 -0.22
C THR A 58 13.73 -16.28 0.42
N ILE A 59 13.67 -16.38 1.74
CA ILE A 59 12.43 -16.59 2.51
C ILE A 59 11.47 -15.42 2.31
N LEU A 60 11.97 -14.18 2.29
CA LEU A 60 11.15 -13.00 2.03
C LEU A 60 10.51 -13.03 0.63
N GLN A 61 11.25 -13.51 -0.37
CA GLN A 61 10.76 -13.68 -1.75
C GLN A 61 9.74 -14.83 -1.85
N VAL A 62 10.00 -15.94 -1.15
CA VAL A 62 9.07 -17.08 -1.05
C VAL A 62 7.77 -16.63 -0.37
N ASN A 63 7.85 -15.91 0.76
CA ASN A 63 6.68 -15.35 1.45
C ASN A 63 5.90 -14.37 0.57
N ARG A 64 6.56 -13.58 -0.28
CA ARG A 64 5.88 -12.73 -1.28
C ARG A 64 5.11 -13.54 -2.32
N LEU A 65 5.68 -14.66 -2.79
CA LEU A 65 5.02 -15.56 -3.74
C LEU A 65 3.86 -16.32 -3.08
N LEU A 66 4.02 -16.78 -1.84
CA LEU A 66 2.96 -17.43 -1.06
C LEU A 66 1.78 -16.49 -0.79
N ARG A 67 2.05 -15.22 -0.45
CA ARG A 67 1.02 -14.18 -0.27
C ARG A 67 0.22 -13.89 -1.55
N ARG A 68 0.85 -13.99 -2.73
CA ARG A 68 0.17 -13.80 -4.03
C ARG A 68 -0.92 -14.85 -4.25
N GLU A 69 -0.71 -16.05 -3.72
CA GLU A 69 -1.61 -17.21 -3.89
C GLU A 69 -2.46 -17.49 -2.65
N ASN A 70 -2.54 -16.55 -1.69
CA ASN A 70 -3.34 -16.65 -0.48
C ASN A 70 -2.97 -17.85 0.44
N LEU A 71 -1.70 -18.28 0.40
CA LEU A 71 -1.14 -19.33 1.24
C LEU A 71 -0.60 -18.74 2.55
N LYS A 72 -0.66 -19.50 3.65
CA LYS A 72 -0.22 -19.03 4.99
C LYS A 72 1.26 -18.67 4.98
N GLU A 73 1.56 -17.54 5.62
CA GLU A 73 2.90 -16.99 5.79
C GLU A 73 3.74 -17.83 6.76
N ILE A 74 5.03 -17.98 6.47
CA ILE A 74 6.00 -18.51 7.42
C ILE A 74 6.47 -17.33 8.28
N LEU A 75 6.05 -17.30 9.55
CA LEU A 75 6.54 -16.33 10.55
C LEU A 75 7.96 -16.70 10.97
N TYR A 76 8.85 -15.71 10.96
CA TYR A 76 10.29 -15.86 11.20
C TYR A 76 10.73 -14.81 12.20
N ASP A 77 10.60 -15.13 13.48
CA ASP A 77 11.38 -14.49 14.52
C ASP A 77 12.27 -15.60 15.10
N ASP A 78 13.57 -15.41 14.97
CA ASP A 78 14.67 -16.28 15.44
C ASP A 78 14.85 -17.62 14.71
N VAL A 79 15.57 -17.63 13.57
CA VAL A 79 16.45 -18.77 13.27
C VAL A 79 17.87 -18.35 13.64
N ASP A 80 18.15 -18.50 14.93
CA ASP A 80 19.49 -18.44 15.50
C ASP A 80 20.35 -19.58 14.89
N GLU A 81 21.67 -19.38 14.76
CA GLU A 81 22.61 -20.46 14.45
C GLU A 81 22.41 -21.65 15.42
N GLN A 82 21.98 -21.37 16.65
CA GLN A 82 21.57 -22.39 17.63
C GLN A 82 20.48 -23.34 17.14
N ILE A 83 19.50 -22.90 16.33
CA ILE A 83 18.43 -23.76 15.82
C ILE A 83 18.97 -24.75 14.78
N LEU A 84 19.92 -24.32 13.95
CA LEU A 84 20.58 -25.22 12.99
C LEU A 84 21.53 -26.20 13.68
N GLU A 85 22.10 -25.83 14.82
CA GLU A 85 22.88 -26.72 15.68
C GLU A 85 22.01 -27.70 16.46
N GLN A 86 20.86 -27.25 17.00
CA GLN A 86 19.91 -28.09 17.73
C GLN A 86 19.13 -29.04 16.81
N HIS A 87 19.01 -28.71 15.52
CA HIS A 87 18.30 -29.51 14.53
C HIS A 87 19.18 -29.85 13.32
N PRO A 88 20.20 -30.72 13.48
CA PRO A 88 21.15 -31.05 12.41
C PRO A 88 20.48 -31.64 11.16
N LYS A 89 19.32 -32.30 11.32
CA LYS A 89 18.50 -32.79 10.20
C LYS A 89 18.03 -31.67 9.27
N ILE A 90 17.64 -30.50 9.81
CA ILE A 90 17.23 -29.35 9.01
C ILE A 90 18.43 -28.83 8.22
N ARG A 91 19.58 -28.68 8.88
CA ARG A 91 20.82 -28.26 8.25
C ARG A 91 21.21 -29.18 7.10
N ASP A 92 21.11 -30.50 7.30
CA ASP A 92 21.44 -31.49 6.29
C ASP A 92 20.44 -31.50 5.13
N ILE A 93 19.15 -31.27 5.39
CA ILE A 93 18.12 -31.15 4.35
C ILE A 93 18.28 -29.87 3.55
N ILE A 94 18.57 -28.72 4.19
CA ILE A 94 18.90 -27.46 3.50
C ILE A 94 20.15 -27.65 2.62
N ARG A 95 21.20 -28.29 3.16
CA ARG A 95 22.45 -28.57 2.44
C ARG A 95 22.23 -29.53 1.27
N ALA A 96 21.45 -30.58 1.44
CA ALA A 96 21.12 -31.54 0.38
C ALA A 96 20.25 -30.91 -0.71
N ALA A 97 19.24 -30.11 -0.32
CA ALA A 97 18.41 -29.35 -1.26
C ALA A 97 19.25 -28.37 -2.08
N TYR A 98 20.22 -27.73 -1.44
CA TYR A 98 21.19 -26.85 -2.07
C TYR A 98 22.10 -27.59 -3.07
N GLN A 99 22.68 -28.72 -2.67
CA GLN A 99 23.61 -29.50 -3.51
C GLN A 99 22.90 -30.12 -4.72
N THR A 100 21.66 -30.55 -4.53
CA THR A 100 20.85 -31.22 -5.57
C THR A 100 20.00 -30.27 -6.39
N GLY A 101 19.80 -29.03 -5.93
CA GLY A 101 18.88 -28.06 -6.52
C GLY A 101 17.39 -28.41 -6.34
N LYS A 102 17.05 -29.36 -5.47
CA LYS A 102 15.67 -29.83 -5.24
C LYS A 102 15.17 -29.39 -3.87
N PHE A 103 14.19 -28.49 -3.83
CA PHE A 103 13.69 -27.90 -2.58
C PHE A 103 12.41 -28.55 -2.03
N ALA A 104 11.83 -29.53 -2.74
CA ALA A 104 10.57 -30.18 -2.35
C ALA A 104 10.60 -30.71 -0.89
N ASN A 105 11.74 -31.27 -0.47
CA ASN A 105 11.90 -31.87 0.85
C ASN A 105 11.89 -30.85 2.02
N LEU A 106 12.04 -29.54 1.75
CA LEU A 106 11.95 -28.52 2.80
C LEU A 106 10.52 -28.25 3.22
N ALA A 107 9.54 -28.39 2.31
CA ALA A 107 8.13 -28.18 2.61
C ALA A 107 7.54 -29.29 3.51
N ASP A 108 8.18 -30.46 3.54
CA ASP A 108 7.77 -31.62 4.33
C ASP A 108 8.41 -31.68 5.72
N LEU A 109 9.22 -30.69 6.09
CA LEU A 109 9.81 -30.61 7.42
C LEU A 109 8.73 -30.34 8.46
N ASP A 110 8.43 -31.33 9.30
CA ASP A 110 7.42 -31.21 10.37
C ASP A 110 7.67 -30.04 11.33
N ILE A 111 8.92 -29.62 11.50
CA ILE A 111 9.27 -28.44 12.33
C ILE A 111 8.84 -27.10 11.71
N LEU A 112 8.74 -27.04 10.38
CA LEU A 112 8.24 -25.86 9.65
C LEU A 112 6.71 -25.91 9.49
N ARG A 113 6.09 -27.07 9.73
CA ARG A 113 4.65 -27.18 9.82
C ARG A 113 4.21 -26.53 11.13
N THR A 114 3.62 -25.35 11.02
CA THR A 114 2.94 -24.74 12.16
C THR A 114 1.92 -25.76 12.68
N PRO A 115 1.92 -26.12 13.98
CA PRO A 115 0.90 -26.98 14.54
C PRO A 115 -0.45 -26.44 14.09
N GLU A 116 -1.28 -27.28 13.45
CA GLU A 116 -2.62 -26.84 13.09
C GLU A 116 -3.26 -26.30 14.37
N PRO A 117 -3.62 -25.00 14.43
CA PRO A 117 -4.27 -24.48 15.61
C PRO A 117 -5.49 -25.37 15.82
N ALA A 118 -5.60 -25.96 17.02
CA ALA A 118 -6.72 -26.81 17.40
C ALA A 118 -7.98 -26.14 16.87
N LYS A 119 -8.67 -26.82 15.94
CA LYS A 119 -9.81 -26.24 15.23
C LYS A 119 -10.66 -25.52 16.26
N PRO A 120 -10.77 -24.18 16.24
CA PRO A 120 -11.66 -23.52 17.17
C PRO A 120 -13.03 -24.17 16.98
N PRO A 121 -13.78 -24.43 18.06
CA PRO A 121 -15.09 -25.04 17.94
C PRO A 121 -15.83 -24.27 16.84
N VAL A 122 -16.27 -25.00 15.81
CA VAL A 122 -17.01 -24.46 14.67
C VAL A 122 -18.32 -23.94 15.24
N THR A 123 -18.26 -22.77 15.84
CA THR A 123 -19.40 -21.89 15.97
C THR A 123 -19.60 -21.39 14.57
N SER A 124 -20.59 -21.95 13.91
CA SER A 124 -21.24 -21.42 12.72
C SER A 124 -21.86 -20.05 13.04
N ALA A 125 -21.04 -19.11 13.50
CA ALA A 125 -21.39 -17.72 13.51
C ALA A 125 -21.29 -17.25 12.06
N LYS A 126 -22.44 -17.27 11.38
CA LYS A 126 -22.84 -16.18 10.49
C LYS A 126 -22.84 -14.85 11.28
N GLY A 127 -21.70 -14.50 11.87
CA GLY A 127 -21.51 -13.25 12.55
C GLY A 127 -21.24 -12.26 11.46
N GLU A 128 -22.29 -11.55 11.02
CA GLU A 128 -22.13 -10.28 10.33
C GLU A 128 -20.96 -9.54 10.97
N ASP A 129 -19.98 -9.12 10.16
CA ASP A 129 -18.85 -8.31 10.61
C ASP A 129 -19.42 -7.08 11.31
N ASN A 130 -19.55 -7.18 12.63
CA ASN A 130 -20.20 -6.17 13.42
C ASN A 130 -19.32 -4.92 13.32
N PRO A 131 -19.79 -3.82 12.69
CA PRO A 131 -18.97 -2.62 12.47
C PRO A 131 -18.43 -2.05 13.78
N TYR A 132 -19.12 -2.29 14.90
CA TYR A 132 -18.66 -1.91 16.23
C TYR A 132 -17.36 -2.63 16.63
N ARG A 133 -17.18 -3.92 16.30
CA ARG A 133 -15.95 -4.67 16.61
C ARG A 133 -14.73 -4.18 15.84
N LEU A 134 -14.94 -3.83 14.56
CA LEU A 134 -13.88 -3.29 13.72
C LEU A 134 -13.48 -1.88 14.16
N TYR A 135 -14.46 -1.05 14.50
CA TYR A 135 -14.22 0.27 15.09
C TYR A 135 -13.43 0.16 16.40
N ASP A 136 -13.87 -0.69 17.33
CA ASP A 136 -13.20 -0.88 18.62
C ASP A 136 -11.74 -1.30 18.44
N SER A 137 -11.49 -2.25 17.54
CA SER A 137 -10.13 -2.68 17.20
C SER A 137 -9.31 -1.54 16.58
N PHE A 138 -9.95 -0.68 15.79
CA PHE A 138 -9.32 0.48 15.17
C PHE A 138 -9.02 1.63 16.13
N VAL A 139 -9.70 1.75 17.28
CA VAL A 139 -9.45 2.84 18.25
C VAL A 139 -8.64 2.44 19.48
N ARG A 140 -8.46 1.14 19.71
CA ARG A 140 -7.57 0.61 20.78
C ARG A 140 -6.18 1.24 20.75
N HIS A 141 -5.47 1.26 21.87
CA HIS A 141 -4.09 1.75 21.91
C HIS A 141 -3.23 1.04 20.84
N TYR A 142 -2.46 1.82 20.08
CA TYR A 142 -1.59 1.30 19.02
C TYR A 142 -0.37 0.63 19.66
N VAL A 143 0.04 -0.52 19.14
CA VAL A 143 1.20 -1.28 19.65
C VAL A 143 2.12 -1.59 18.47
N GLY A 144 3.43 -1.40 18.70
CA GLY A 144 4.50 -1.67 17.73
C GLY A 144 5.16 -0.40 17.18
N GLU A 145 6.25 -0.61 16.44
CA GLU A 145 7.16 0.46 15.96
C GLU A 145 6.97 0.80 14.48
N ALA A 146 5.94 0.24 13.83
CA ALA A 146 5.76 0.43 12.39
C ALA A 146 5.48 1.90 12.03
N VAL A 147 4.82 2.67 12.92
CA VAL A 147 4.60 4.12 12.74
C VAL A 147 5.93 4.87 12.75
N ASP A 148 6.83 4.54 13.68
CA ASP A 148 8.16 5.15 13.79
C ASP A 148 8.99 4.86 12.53
N SER A 149 9.10 3.58 12.18
CA SER A 149 9.84 3.15 10.99
C SER A 149 9.30 3.79 9.71
N PHE A 150 7.97 3.92 9.60
CA PHE A 150 7.36 4.55 8.44
C PHE A 150 7.56 6.07 8.41
N PHE A 151 7.53 6.73 9.57
CA PHE A 151 7.87 8.16 9.68
C PHE A 151 9.33 8.44 9.27
N ASP A 152 10.27 7.61 9.71
CA ASP A 152 11.68 7.71 9.34
C ASP A 152 11.89 7.50 7.84
N TYR A 153 11.19 6.52 7.26
CA TYR A 153 11.16 6.30 5.81
C TYR A 153 10.67 7.54 5.05
N LEU A 154 9.55 8.14 5.47
CA LEU A 154 8.99 9.34 4.85
C LEU A 154 9.95 10.53 4.97
N THR A 155 10.58 10.72 6.12
CA THR A 155 11.56 11.78 6.38
C THR A 155 12.81 11.60 5.50
N SER A 156 13.36 10.38 5.44
CA SER A 156 14.48 10.03 4.57
C SER A 156 14.17 10.30 3.11
N ASN A 157 12.97 9.91 2.64
CA ASN A 157 12.53 10.21 1.29
C ASN A 157 12.39 11.71 1.05
N ASN A 158 11.80 12.47 1.98
CA ASN A 158 11.68 13.91 1.84
C ASN A 158 13.05 14.60 1.69
N ASN A 159 14.03 14.17 2.48
CA ASN A 159 15.39 14.70 2.42
C ASN A 159 16.07 14.43 1.06
N LYS A 160 15.87 13.24 0.48
CA LYS A 160 16.39 12.91 -0.86
C LYS A 160 15.83 13.86 -1.93
N PHE A 161 14.56 14.22 -1.85
CA PHE A 161 13.95 15.16 -2.80
C PHE A 161 14.45 16.60 -2.62
N SER A 162 14.77 17.02 -1.39
CA SER A 162 15.23 18.38 -1.10
C SER A 162 16.70 18.62 -1.45
N ALA A 163 17.52 17.56 -1.55
CA ALA A 163 18.97 17.63 -1.68
C ALA A 163 19.50 18.02 -3.08
N GLY A 164 18.72 18.74 -3.90
CA GLY A 164 19.20 19.27 -5.19
C GLY A 164 19.74 18.20 -6.13
N LEU A 165 19.08 17.04 -6.20
CA LEU A 165 19.55 15.93 -7.01
C LEU A 165 19.65 16.30 -8.49
N SER A 166 20.68 15.77 -9.15
CA SER A 166 20.92 15.90 -10.59
C SER A 166 19.82 15.25 -11.45
N ARG A 167 18.92 14.46 -10.85
CA ARG A 167 17.78 13.85 -11.51
C ARG A 167 16.48 14.36 -10.89
N SER A 168 15.60 14.89 -11.75
CA SER A 168 14.25 15.28 -11.34
C SER A 168 13.41 14.03 -11.07
N TYR A 169 12.94 13.86 -9.84
CA TYR A 169 11.88 12.90 -9.55
C TYR A 169 10.53 13.44 -10.04
N TYR A 170 9.68 12.57 -10.56
CA TYR A 170 8.33 12.94 -11.01
C TYR A 170 7.42 13.40 -9.87
N GLY A 171 7.55 12.81 -8.68
CA GLY A 171 6.79 13.20 -7.50
C GLY A 171 7.02 12.29 -6.30
N LYS A 172 6.48 12.68 -5.14
CA LYS A 172 6.62 11.97 -3.86
C LYS A 172 5.46 11.01 -3.67
N PHE A 173 5.64 9.77 -4.11
CA PHE A 173 4.66 8.70 -3.96
C PHE A 173 5.30 7.47 -3.34
N CYS A 174 4.56 6.77 -2.48
CA CYS A 174 4.93 5.46 -1.96
C CYS A 174 3.70 4.56 -1.85
N SER A 175 3.89 3.26 -2.07
CA SER A 175 2.82 2.27 -1.99
C SER A 175 3.02 1.37 -0.78
N ILE A 176 1.97 1.15 0.01
CA ILE A 176 1.95 0.19 1.12
C ILE A 176 1.16 -1.03 0.68
N VAL A 177 1.85 -2.13 0.37
CA VAL A 177 1.24 -3.37 -0.12
C VAL A 177 1.26 -4.43 0.99
N GLN A 178 0.10 -4.72 1.58
CA GLN A 178 -0.07 -5.74 2.61
C GLN A 178 -1.48 -6.36 2.51
N SER A 179 -1.66 -7.57 3.03
CA SER A 179 -2.96 -8.26 3.13
C SER A 179 -4.00 -7.45 3.91
N SER A 180 -5.29 -7.73 3.72
CA SER A 180 -6.36 -7.06 4.47
C SER A 180 -6.20 -7.30 5.98
N GLY A 181 -6.62 -6.34 6.81
CA GLY A 181 -6.57 -6.46 8.27
C GLY A 181 -5.20 -6.23 8.93
N THR A 182 -4.11 -6.04 8.19
CA THR A 182 -2.76 -5.84 8.75
C THR A 182 -2.51 -4.45 9.37
N GLY A 183 -3.55 -3.64 9.55
CA GLY A 183 -3.41 -2.34 10.19
C GLY A 183 -2.91 -1.19 9.30
N LYS A 184 -2.89 -1.32 7.97
CA LYS A 184 -2.48 -0.22 7.05
C LYS A 184 -3.18 1.11 7.33
N SER A 185 -4.51 1.09 7.41
CA SER A 185 -5.29 2.30 7.70
C SER A 185 -4.97 2.86 9.07
N ARG A 186 -4.67 1.99 10.05
CA ARG A 186 -4.30 2.41 11.40
C ARG A 186 -2.90 3.01 11.45
N LEU A 187 -1.93 2.41 10.77
CA LEU A 187 -0.58 2.96 10.59
C LEU A 187 -0.65 4.40 10.07
N LEU A 188 -1.45 4.63 9.02
CA LEU A 188 -1.58 5.96 8.43
C LEU A 188 -2.23 6.98 9.37
N THR A 189 -3.26 6.60 10.14
CA THR A 189 -3.89 7.54 11.09
C THR A 189 -3.02 7.81 12.30
N GLU A 190 -2.19 6.87 12.72
CA GLU A 190 -1.27 7.04 13.86
C GLU A 190 -0.08 7.96 13.54
N LEU A 191 0.30 8.13 12.26
CA LEU A 191 1.31 9.12 11.85
C LEU A 191 0.98 10.54 12.32
N ARG A 192 -0.29 10.87 12.56
CA ARG A 192 -0.67 12.19 13.10
C ARG A 192 0.01 12.50 14.43
N LYS A 193 0.26 11.47 15.25
CA LYS A 193 0.97 11.60 16.54
C LYS A 193 2.45 11.94 16.39
N LYS A 194 2.98 11.86 15.16
CA LYS A 194 4.34 12.29 14.79
C LYS A 194 4.37 13.72 14.22
N GLY A 195 3.29 14.49 14.39
CA GLY A 195 3.18 15.85 13.85
C GLY A 195 2.99 15.90 12.34
N VAL A 196 2.61 14.78 11.71
CA VAL A 196 2.31 14.73 10.27
C VAL A 196 0.84 15.05 10.04
N LEU A 197 0.56 15.99 9.14
CA LEU A 197 -0.83 16.26 8.72
C LEU A 197 -1.32 15.13 7.81
N VAL A 198 -2.30 14.35 8.27
CA VAL A 198 -2.82 13.19 7.53
C VAL A 198 -4.24 13.45 7.05
N LEU A 199 -4.42 13.55 5.73
CA LEU A 199 -5.73 13.43 5.09
C LEU A 199 -5.88 12.01 4.53
N TYR A 200 -6.36 11.09 5.38
CA TYR A 200 -6.72 9.75 4.94
C TYR A 200 -7.98 9.82 4.06
N MET A 201 -8.05 9.04 2.98
CA MET A 201 -9.23 8.91 2.12
C MET A 201 -9.42 7.44 1.76
N ASN A 202 -10.63 6.93 1.95
CA ASN A 202 -10.99 5.54 1.73
C ASN A 202 -11.96 5.41 0.56
N ILE A 203 -11.42 4.96 -0.57
CA ILE A 203 -12.11 4.91 -1.87
C ILE A 203 -12.56 3.49 -2.26
N ARG A 204 -12.72 2.59 -1.28
CA ARG A 204 -13.24 1.23 -1.48
C ARG A 204 -14.62 1.24 -2.15
N GLU A 205 -15.03 0.13 -2.74
CA GLU A 205 -16.34 -0.02 -3.39
C GLU A 205 -17.52 0.22 -2.41
N PRO A 206 -18.70 0.65 -2.90
CA PRO A 206 -19.84 0.95 -2.03
C PRO A 206 -20.39 -0.29 -1.30
N SER A 207 -20.17 -1.48 -1.87
CA SER A 207 -20.58 -2.78 -1.35
C SER A 207 -19.66 -3.32 -0.25
N ASP A 208 -18.46 -2.76 -0.08
CA ASP A 208 -17.49 -3.19 0.92
C ASP A 208 -17.89 -2.67 2.32
N SER A 209 -18.17 -3.61 3.23
CA SER A 209 -18.59 -3.36 4.62
C SER A 209 -17.44 -3.19 5.61
N GLY A 210 -16.19 -3.27 5.16
CA GLY A 210 -15.03 -3.21 6.04
C GLY A 210 -14.84 -1.84 6.70
N PHE A 211 -13.85 -1.78 7.59
CA PHE A 211 -13.51 -0.56 8.32
C PHE A 211 -12.09 -0.05 7.94
N PRO A 212 -11.82 1.28 7.92
CA PRO A 212 -12.77 2.41 8.01
C PRO A 212 -13.86 2.36 6.94
N THR A 213 -14.95 3.12 7.09
CA THR A 213 -16.01 3.17 6.08
C THR A 213 -15.57 3.97 4.83
N ARG A 214 -16.23 3.77 3.69
CA ARG A 214 -15.98 4.50 2.43
C ARG A 214 -16.26 6.00 2.60
N ASP A 215 -15.34 6.84 2.13
CA ASP A 215 -15.57 8.28 2.01
C ASP A 215 -16.31 8.56 0.70
N LYS A 216 -17.61 8.87 0.81
CA LYS A 216 -18.50 9.00 -0.36
C LYS A 216 -18.00 10.02 -1.38
N VAL A 217 -17.56 11.20 -0.95
CA VAL A 217 -17.15 12.29 -1.86
C VAL A 217 -15.85 11.97 -2.59
N PRO A 218 -14.71 11.70 -1.90
CA PRO A 218 -13.48 11.30 -2.60
C PRO A 218 -13.69 10.11 -3.52
N SER A 219 -14.42 9.09 -3.06
CA SER A 219 -14.63 7.89 -3.87
C SER A 219 -15.47 8.18 -5.10
N SER A 220 -16.56 8.95 -4.99
CA SER A 220 -17.39 9.31 -6.14
C SER A 220 -16.60 10.08 -7.19
N ILE A 221 -15.82 11.08 -6.77
CA ILE A 221 -15.03 11.90 -7.69
C ILE A 221 -13.93 11.07 -8.38
N LEU A 222 -13.22 10.22 -7.62
CA LEU A 222 -12.02 9.53 -8.12
C LEU A 222 -12.31 8.21 -8.83
N THR A 223 -13.46 7.57 -8.60
CA THR A 223 -13.74 6.20 -9.05
C THR A 223 -15.01 6.04 -9.89
N GLU A 224 -15.96 6.99 -9.86
CA GLU A 224 -17.19 6.90 -10.66
C GLU A 224 -17.02 7.59 -12.03
N GLY A 225 -17.78 7.17 -13.04
CA GLY A 225 -17.73 7.80 -14.36
C GLY A 225 -16.35 7.72 -15.03
N MET A 226 -15.70 6.54 -14.95
CA MET A 226 -14.37 6.28 -15.53
C MET A 226 -14.40 6.16 -17.06
N GLN A 227 -15.59 6.10 -17.67
CA GLN A 227 -15.79 6.16 -19.12
C GLN A 227 -15.66 7.61 -19.61
N CYS A 228 -14.50 8.23 -19.37
CA CYS A 228 -14.18 9.59 -19.78
C CYS A 228 -12.77 9.63 -20.39
N SER A 229 -12.44 10.70 -21.09
CA SER A 229 -11.10 10.91 -21.62
C SER A 229 -10.07 11.13 -20.51
N GLN A 230 -8.80 10.87 -20.81
CA GLN A 230 -7.70 11.17 -19.89
C GLN A 230 -7.66 12.65 -19.48
N ALA A 231 -8.00 13.55 -20.41
CA ALA A 231 -8.03 14.99 -20.16
C ALA A 231 -9.13 15.35 -19.13
N GLU A 232 -10.34 14.80 -19.30
CA GLU A 232 -11.44 14.99 -18.34
C GLU A 232 -11.10 14.41 -16.98
N TYR A 233 -10.54 13.20 -16.91
CA TYR A 233 -10.12 12.59 -15.65
C TYR A 233 -9.02 13.42 -14.95
N THR A 234 -8.08 13.96 -15.73
CA THR A 234 -7.02 14.84 -15.21
C THR A 234 -7.61 16.14 -14.66
N ALA A 235 -8.49 16.81 -15.41
CA ALA A 235 -9.19 18.01 -14.96
C ALA A 235 -9.98 17.76 -13.67
N ARG A 236 -10.64 16.59 -13.59
CA ARG A 236 -11.35 16.13 -12.39
C ARG A 236 -10.43 16.02 -11.18
N CYS A 237 -9.30 15.32 -11.33
CA CYS A 237 -8.32 15.16 -10.26
C CYS A 237 -7.72 16.51 -9.83
N CYS A 238 -7.35 17.36 -10.79
CA CYS A 238 -6.82 18.70 -10.53
C CYS A 238 -7.82 19.56 -9.76
N ALA A 239 -9.09 19.60 -10.18
CA ALA A 239 -10.14 20.32 -9.47
C ALA A 239 -10.34 19.79 -8.04
N PHE A 240 -10.29 18.47 -7.86
CA PHE A 240 -10.49 17.83 -6.56
C PHE A 240 -9.36 18.15 -5.58
N PHE A 241 -8.09 17.98 -5.99
CA PHE A 241 -6.96 18.29 -5.14
C PHE A 241 -6.84 19.80 -4.87
N ALA A 242 -7.13 20.65 -5.86
CA ALA A 242 -7.22 22.09 -5.65
C ALA A 242 -8.30 22.45 -4.61
N ALA A 243 -9.46 21.80 -4.67
CA ALA A 243 -10.53 21.98 -3.68
C ALA A 243 -10.08 21.54 -2.27
N ILE A 244 -9.42 20.38 -2.15
CA ILE A 244 -8.83 19.91 -0.88
C ILE A 244 -7.90 20.97 -0.30
N PHE A 245 -6.90 21.44 -1.06
CA PHE A 245 -5.90 22.39 -0.55
C PHE A 245 -6.53 23.73 -0.18
N ASN A 246 -7.53 24.21 -0.94
CA ASN A 246 -8.26 25.42 -0.62
C ASN A 246 -9.02 25.30 0.72
N ILE A 247 -9.80 24.23 0.90
CA ILE A 247 -10.59 24.03 2.12
C ILE A 247 -9.68 23.79 3.32
N LEU A 248 -8.66 22.95 3.16
CA LEU A 248 -7.68 22.67 4.21
C LEU A 248 -6.94 23.94 4.65
N GLY A 249 -6.42 24.71 3.69
CA GLY A 249 -5.72 25.97 3.99
C GLY A 249 -6.63 26.97 4.70
N GLY A 250 -7.90 27.07 4.29
CA GLY A 250 -8.90 27.90 4.94
C GLY A 250 -9.19 27.49 6.39
N GLU A 251 -9.43 26.20 6.65
CA GLU A 251 -9.69 25.69 8.00
C GLU A 251 -8.49 25.85 8.94
N LEU A 252 -7.28 25.53 8.47
CA LEU A 252 -6.06 25.71 9.27
C LEU A 252 -5.82 27.19 9.58
N SER A 253 -6.07 28.09 8.62
CA SER A 253 -5.95 29.53 8.84
C SER A 253 -6.97 30.04 9.87
N GLU A 254 -8.23 29.60 9.77
CA GLU A 254 -9.29 29.95 10.71
C GLU A 254 -8.99 29.46 12.13
N MET A 255 -8.51 28.21 12.27
CA MET A 255 -8.08 27.66 13.56
C MET A 255 -6.88 28.42 14.13
N THR A 256 -5.93 28.80 13.28
CA THR A 256 -4.77 29.59 13.68
C THR A 256 -5.20 30.99 14.16
N MET A 257 -6.12 31.67 13.48
CA MET A 257 -6.62 32.98 13.91
C MET A 257 -7.37 32.95 15.26
N ARG A 258 -8.03 31.84 15.58
CA ARG A 258 -8.71 31.65 16.87
C ARG A 258 -7.75 31.39 18.02
N THR A 259 -6.56 30.88 17.72
CA THR A 259 -5.55 30.55 18.72
C THR A 259 -4.58 31.73 18.81
N ARG A 260 -4.34 32.29 20.01
CA ARG A 260 -3.64 33.58 20.18
C ARG A 260 -2.11 33.45 20.01
N SER A 261 -1.68 33.22 18.77
CA SER A 261 -0.36 33.37 18.15
C SER A 261 0.87 33.07 19.02
N SER A 262 1.20 31.79 19.20
CA SER A 262 2.54 31.29 19.56
C SER A 262 2.93 30.05 18.74
N ARG A 263 4.24 29.78 18.57
CA ARG A 263 4.74 28.66 17.73
C ARG A 263 4.30 27.27 18.24
N SER A 264 4.07 27.16 19.55
CA SER A 264 3.49 25.97 20.19
C SER A 264 2.08 25.66 19.69
N GLU A 265 1.39 26.62 19.07
CA GLU A 265 -0.01 26.48 18.67
C GLU A 265 -0.19 25.88 17.29
N ILE A 266 0.80 25.93 16.39
CA ILE A 266 0.68 25.28 15.07
C ILE A 266 0.55 23.77 15.25
N ALA A 267 1.36 23.19 16.14
CA ALA A 267 1.26 21.77 16.50
C ALA A 267 -0.13 21.46 17.09
N THR A 268 -0.65 22.30 17.99
CA THR A 268 -1.99 22.16 18.57
C THR A 268 -3.10 22.29 17.52
N VAL A 269 -2.98 23.20 16.55
CA VAL A 269 -3.93 23.36 15.45
C VAL A 269 -3.93 22.11 14.57
N MET A 270 -2.74 21.60 14.23
CA MET A 270 -2.59 20.38 13.44
C MET A 270 -3.15 19.17 14.17
N GLU A 271 -2.88 19.03 15.47
CA GLU A 271 -3.38 17.93 16.31
C GLU A 271 -4.92 17.99 16.39
N ASN A 272 -5.49 19.15 16.72
CA ASN A 272 -6.93 19.36 16.81
C ASN A 272 -7.65 19.08 15.47
N TRP A 273 -7.09 19.57 14.36
CA TRP A 273 -7.62 19.25 13.03
C TRP A 273 -7.50 17.75 12.74
N SER A 274 -6.35 17.14 13.02
CA SER A 274 -6.10 15.73 12.73
C SER A 274 -6.97 14.81 13.55
N ASP A 275 -7.25 15.12 14.82
CA ASP A 275 -8.13 14.32 15.67
C ASP A 275 -9.57 14.34 15.17
N LYS A 276 -10.06 15.50 14.74
CA LYS A 276 -11.40 15.62 14.13
C LYS A 276 -11.50 14.86 12.81
N MET A 277 -10.44 14.86 12.00
CA MET A 277 -10.41 14.22 10.68
C MET A 277 -10.12 12.72 10.70
N CYS A 278 -9.35 12.26 11.69
CA CYS A 278 -8.99 10.84 11.84
C CYS A 278 -10.00 10.06 12.69
N ASP A 279 -10.96 10.74 13.32
CA ASP A 279 -12.21 10.10 13.74
C ASP A 279 -13.06 9.78 12.49
N MET A 280 -12.98 8.51 12.05
CA MET A 280 -13.57 8.03 10.80
C MET A 280 -15.10 8.05 10.79
N GLY A 281 -15.74 8.20 11.96
CA GLY A 281 -17.19 8.36 12.08
C GLY A 281 -17.63 9.83 12.25
N SER A 282 -16.70 10.78 12.28
CA SER A 282 -17.02 12.13 12.72
C SER A 282 -17.88 12.90 11.72
N ALA A 283 -18.86 13.63 12.25
CA ALA A 283 -19.62 14.60 11.45
C ALA A 283 -18.72 15.71 10.88
N TYR A 284 -17.57 15.97 11.53
CA TYR A 284 -16.58 16.93 11.05
C TYR A 284 -15.99 16.50 9.71
N ARG A 285 -15.54 15.23 9.62
CA ARG A 285 -14.99 14.64 8.40
C ARG A 285 -15.97 14.69 7.24
N THR A 286 -17.23 14.33 7.50
CA THR A 286 -18.30 14.42 6.50
C THR A 286 -18.48 15.86 6.01
N LYS A 287 -18.59 16.84 6.94
CA LYS A 287 -18.71 18.26 6.59
C LYS A 287 -17.51 18.80 5.83
N PHE A 288 -16.29 18.37 6.18
CA PHE A 288 -15.07 18.73 5.46
C PHE A 288 -15.17 18.30 4.00
N PHE A 289 -15.52 17.02 3.75
CA PHE A 289 -15.66 16.53 2.39
C PHE A 289 -16.84 17.14 1.63
N ASP A 290 -17.93 17.51 2.29
CA ASP A 290 -19.02 18.26 1.66
C ASP A 290 -18.55 19.65 1.20
N LYS A 291 -17.77 20.37 2.03
CA LYS A 291 -17.14 21.64 1.61
C LYS A 291 -16.21 21.43 0.42
N VAL A 292 -15.41 20.35 0.42
CA VAL A 292 -14.54 19.99 -0.70
C VAL A 292 -15.37 19.74 -1.96
N LYS A 293 -16.49 19.01 -1.87
CA LYS A 293 -17.41 18.77 -3.00
C LYS A 293 -17.94 20.09 -3.56
N THR A 294 -18.43 20.99 -2.71
CA THR A 294 -18.92 22.30 -3.14
C THR A 294 -17.82 23.09 -3.87
N LYS A 295 -16.61 23.15 -3.30
CA LYS A 295 -15.48 23.87 -3.90
C LYS A 295 -15.02 23.23 -5.21
N TYR A 296 -15.01 21.90 -5.28
CA TYR A 296 -14.70 21.13 -6.48
C TYR A 296 -15.66 21.48 -7.64
N LEU A 297 -16.98 21.49 -7.38
CA LEU A 297 -17.99 21.86 -8.38
C LEU A 297 -17.85 23.30 -8.88
N MET A 298 -17.26 24.20 -8.07
CA MET A 298 -16.95 25.57 -8.50
C MET A 298 -15.66 25.67 -9.33
N ILE A 299 -14.70 24.75 -9.14
CA ILE A 299 -13.40 24.78 -9.82
C ILE A 299 -13.48 24.06 -11.17
N LEU A 300 -14.14 22.90 -11.23
CA LEU A 300 -14.13 22.03 -12.41
C LEU A 300 -14.52 22.76 -13.72
N PRO A 301 -15.63 23.53 -13.79
CA PRO A 301 -16.00 24.20 -15.05
C PRO A 301 -14.97 25.22 -15.53
N LYS A 302 -14.16 25.77 -14.62
CA LYS A 302 -13.13 26.77 -14.95
C LYS A 302 -11.92 26.12 -15.64
N ILE A 303 -11.64 24.86 -15.33
CA ILE A 303 -10.57 24.10 -15.98
C ILE A 303 -10.99 23.72 -17.41
N ASP A 304 -12.25 23.31 -17.59
CA ASP A 304 -12.76 22.91 -18.91
C ASP A 304 -12.77 24.08 -19.92
N VAL A 305 -13.17 25.28 -19.48
CA VAL A 305 -13.13 26.49 -20.34
C VAL A 305 -11.71 26.84 -20.77
N GLN A 306 -10.71 26.65 -19.91
CA GLN A 306 -9.30 26.92 -20.25
C GLN A 306 -8.75 25.92 -21.26
N ASN A 307 -9.18 24.66 -21.20
CA ASN A 307 -8.75 23.65 -22.17
C ASN A 307 -9.39 23.90 -23.55
N ASN A 308 -10.68 24.21 -23.59
CA ASN A 308 -11.39 24.49 -24.85
C ASN A 308 -10.88 25.77 -25.53
N SER A 309 -10.58 26.83 -24.76
CA SER A 309 -10.03 28.08 -25.31
C SER A 309 -8.62 27.92 -25.88
N LYS A 310 -7.78 27.07 -25.27
CA LYS A 310 -6.45 26.75 -25.83
C LYS A 310 -6.54 25.91 -27.10
N GLN A 311 -7.47 24.96 -27.17
CA GLN A 311 -7.63 24.11 -28.35
C GLN A 311 -8.14 24.91 -29.56
N MET A 312 -9.06 25.86 -29.36
CA MET A 312 -9.50 26.76 -30.44
C MET A 312 -8.41 27.75 -30.91
N SER A 313 -7.42 28.06 -30.07
CA SER A 313 -6.31 28.94 -30.49
C SER A 313 -5.22 28.20 -31.26
N THR A 314 -5.05 26.89 -31.04
CA THR A 314 -4.06 26.08 -31.76
C THR A 314 -4.53 25.62 -33.14
N ASP A 315 -5.84 25.55 -33.38
CA ASP A 315 -6.38 25.18 -34.71
C ASP A 315 -6.38 26.34 -35.72
N ALA A 316 -6.00 27.56 -35.32
CA ALA A 316 -6.00 28.73 -36.21
C ALA A 316 -4.65 29.01 -36.90
N THR A 317 -3.57 28.30 -36.55
CA THR A 317 -2.27 28.48 -37.20
C THR A 317 -1.35 27.28 -36.96
N GLU A 318 -1.38 26.26 -37.81
CA GLU A 318 -0.14 25.64 -38.31
C GLU A 318 -0.37 24.71 -39.53
N PRO A 319 0.37 24.91 -40.64
CA PRO A 319 0.58 23.89 -41.65
C PRO A 319 1.67 22.88 -41.21
N ALA A 320 1.36 21.59 -41.37
CA ALA A 320 2.27 20.44 -41.51
C ALA A 320 3.59 20.44 -40.69
N LEU A 321 3.51 19.92 -39.46
CA LEU A 321 4.66 19.57 -38.62
C LEU A 321 5.14 18.13 -38.92
N GLU A 322 5.77 17.92 -40.08
CA GLU A 322 6.48 16.64 -40.39
C GLU A 322 8.02 16.79 -40.40
N GLU A 323 8.56 17.94 -39.98
CA GLU A 323 10.00 18.25 -40.10
C GLU A 323 10.66 18.75 -38.80
N ALA A 324 10.31 18.19 -37.64
CA ALA A 324 10.89 18.61 -36.35
C ALA A 324 11.50 17.48 -35.48
N THR A 325 11.77 16.30 -36.03
CA THR A 325 12.45 15.21 -35.31
C THR A 325 13.98 15.20 -35.44
N ASN A 326 14.61 16.17 -36.14
CA ASN A 326 16.06 16.15 -36.38
C ASN A 326 16.90 17.28 -35.74
N LYS A 327 16.35 18.15 -34.88
CA LYS A 327 17.15 19.18 -34.19
C LYS A 327 16.69 19.45 -32.75
N LEU A 328 17.05 18.55 -31.83
CA LEU A 328 17.08 18.86 -30.39
C LEU A 328 18.27 18.14 -29.72
N GLY A 329 19.45 18.26 -30.34
CA GLY A 329 20.72 18.20 -29.64
C GLY A 329 21.14 19.64 -29.32
N ASN A 330 21.35 19.93 -28.04
CA ASN A 330 21.87 21.19 -27.49
C ASN A 330 20.88 22.37 -27.44
N MET A 331 20.03 22.43 -26.40
CA MET A 331 19.73 23.71 -25.74
C MET A 331 19.62 23.53 -24.23
N SER A 332 20.55 24.18 -23.53
CA SER A 332 20.52 24.49 -22.10
C SER A 332 19.35 25.44 -21.82
N LEU A 333 18.54 25.11 -20.82
CA LEU A 333 17.49 25.99 -20.30
C LEU A 333 17.67 26.17 -18.79
N THR A 334 18.47 27.17 -18.45
CA THR A 334 18.39 27.90 -17.18
C THR A 334 17.09 28.70 -17.16
N GLY A 335 16.11 28.20 -16.41
CA GLY A 335 14.84 28.91 -16.17
C GLY A 335 14.24 28.48 -14.84
N LYS A 336 14.61 29.20 -13.77
CA LYS A 336 13.99 29.06 -12.44
C LYS A 336 12.53 29.51 -12.51
N VAL A 337 11.61 28.62 -12.16
CA VAL A 337 10.27 29.00 -11.69
C VAL A 337 10.08 28.29 -10.35
N LEU A 338 10.06 29.08 -9.27
CA LEU A 338 9.74 28.62 -7.92
C LEU A 338 8.22 28.44 -7.80
N PHE A 339 7.81 27.32 -7.22
CA PHE A 339 6.70 27.24 -6.28
C PHE A 339 7.14 26.41 -5.07
#